data_AF-A0A935D1D0-F1
#
_entry.id   AF-A0A935D1D0-F1
#
_cell.length_a   1.000
_cell.length_b   1.000
_cell.length_c   1.000
_cell.angle_alpha   90.00
_cell.angle_beta   90.00
_cell.angle_gamma   90.00
#
_symmetry.space_group_name_H-M   'P 1'
#
loop_
_entity.id
_entity.type
_entity.pdbx_description
1 polymer ?
#
loop_
_entity_poly.entity_id
_entity_poly.type
_entity_poly.pdbx_seq_one_letter_code
_entity_poly.pdbx_strand_id
1 'polypeptide(L)'
;MDPYAPIAGISLELYAELSADVSDHLNDANAQIEIVGKKGITRESWDAAKAGWTARMQDMSLMGQVAMRYMPLYQAALAKKSGGKPQVTFEEYVAMSGAAKAMSVEGMLAFYKLSMSDWTMIAGDWSSKIPLDMGRYGMFGMLVEQEGARVAQGGPPKPVQIARGGDGGATGGQPQQAQGYPQPGYPQQPQGYPQPGYPQQPGYPPQPGYPQQVPAFQVQAANLGAAVGGALGSFGSALDSFATSAVGGFAAGTPVLVLWSDGQRYPATITQMGGGQYNCAFPDGRQVWVPGHAVSLRR
;
A
#
# COMPACT_ATOMS: atom_id res chain seq x y z
N MET A 1 -5.27 -6.75 -37.04
CA MET A 1 -5.22 -5.35 -36.61
C MET A 1 -4.04 -5.23 -35.66
N ASP A 2 -3.20 -4.20 -35.78
CA ASP A 2 -2.12 -3.98 -34.81
C ASP A 2 -2.73 -3.61 -33.44
N PRO A 3 -2.55 -4.43 -32.38
CA PRO A 3 -3.12 -4.15 -31.06
C PRO A 3 -2.57 -2.88 -30.40
N TYR A 4 -1.45 -2.35 -30.91
CA TYR A 4 -0.77 -1.17 -30.37
C TYR A 4 -0.92 0.07 -31.24
N ALA A 5 -1.68 0.00 -32.35
CA ALA A 5 -1.92 1.15 -33.22
C ALA A 5 -2.51 2.33 -32.42
N PRO A 6 -1.99 3.56 -32.55
CA PRO A 6 -2.50 4.72 -31.83
C PRO A 6 -4.00 4.93 -32.05
N ILE A 7 -4.70 5.40 -31.02
CA ILE A 7 -6.14 5.67 -31.07
C ILE A 7 -6.32 7.18 -30.97
N ALA A 8 -6.90 7.79 -32.00
CA ALA A 8 -7.00 9.25 -32.13
C ALA A 8 -5.63 9.96 -31.95
N GLY A 9 -4.56 9.36 -32.48
CA GLY A 9 -3.20 9.90 -32.37
C GLY A 9 -2.50 9.64 -31.01
N ILE A 10 -3.18 8.98 -30.06
CA ILE A 10 -2.62 8.68 -28.74
C ILE A 10 -2.09 7.24 -28.71
N SER A 11 -0.77 7.08 -28.59
CA SER A 11 -0.12 5.78 -28.42
C SER A 11 -0.42 5.16 -27.04
N LEU A 12 -0.10 3.89 -26.84
CA LEU A 12 -0.30 3.23 -25.55
C LEU A 12 0.56 3.87 -24.45
N GLU A 13 1.78 4.26 -24.80
CA GLU A 13 2.74 4.95 -23.92
C GLU A 13 2.21 6.31 -23.48
N LEU A 14 1.73 7.13 -24.42
CA LEU A 14 1.14 8.44 -24.11
C LEU A 14 -0.17 8.27 -23.33
N TYR A 15 -0.99 7.28 -23.68
CA TYR A 15 -2.20 6.98 -22.93
C TYR A 15 -1.88 6.64 -21.46
N ALA A 16 -0.87 5.81 -21.21
CA ALA A 16 -0.43 5.48 -19.84
C ALA A 16 0.05 6.72 -19.07
N GLU A 17 0.80 7.62 -19.72
CA GLU A 17 1.22 8.89 -19.11
C GLU A 17 0.01 9.77 -18.75
N LEU A 18 -0.92 9.97 -19.69
CA LEU A 18 -2.13 10.76 -19.47
C LEU A 18 -3.03 10.14 -18.39
N SER A 19 -3.17 8.81 -18.38
CA SER A 19 -3.88 8.08 -17.31
C SER A 19 -3.25 8.33 -15.95
N ALA A 20 -1.92 8.38 -15.87
CA ALA A 20 -1.22 8.65 -14.62
C ALA A 20 -1.47 10.09 -14.17
N ASP A 21 -1.42 11.06 -15.08
CA ASP A 21 -1.68 12.47 -14.78
C ASP A 21 -3.10 12.69 -14.24
N VAL A 22 -4.10 12.03 -14.83
CA VAL A 22 -5.51 12.20 -14.42
C VAL A 22 -5.95 11.30 -13.26
N SER A 23 -5.06 10.49 -12.70
CA SER A 23 -5.39 9.50 -11.65
C SER A 23 -6.02 10.09 -10.37
N ASP A 24 -5.80 11.37 -10.08
CA ASP A 24 -6.41 12.05 -8.92
C ASP A 24 -7.84 12.57 -9.21
N HIS A 25 -8.27 12.50 -10.48
CA HIS A 25 -9.52 13.09 -10.98
C HIS A 25 -10.37 12.08 -11.77
N LEU A 26 -10.31 10.79 -11.41
CA LEU A 26 -10.99 9.71 -12.15
C LEU A 26 -12.50 9.91 -12.31
N ASN A 27 -13.14 10.59 -11.37
CA ASN A 27 -14.58 10.87 -11.38
C ASN A 27 -14.95 12.26 -11.92
N ASP A 28 -13.97 13.11 -12.24
CA ASP A 28 -14.20 14.47 -12.74
C ASP A 28 -13.76 14.58 -14.20
N ALA A 29 -14.69 14.33 -15.12
CA ALA A 29 -14.42 14.38 -16.55
C ALA A 29 -13.90 15.75 -17.00
N ASN A 30 -14.34 16.87 -16.40
CA ASN A 30 -13.88 18.19 -16.80
C ASN A 30 -12.44 18.43 -16.37
N ALA A 31 -12.07 18.04 -15.15
CA ALA A 31 -10.68 18.11 -14.68
C ALA A 31 -9.74 17.24 -15.53
N GLN A 32 -10.18 16.04 -15.93
CA GLN A 32 -9.40 15.20 -16.86
C GLN A 32 -9.13 15.93 -18.17
N ILE A 33 -10.14 16.56 -18.77
CA ILE A 33 -10.00 17.32 -20.02
C ILE A 33 -9.07 18.51 -19.86
N GLU A 34 -9.13 19.22 -18.74
CA GLU A 34 -8.20 20.33 -18.48
C GLU A 34 -6.74 19.83 -18.40
N ILE A 35 -6.51 18.71 -17.69
CA ILE A 35 -5.17 18.13 -17.51
C ILE A 35 -4.58 17.66 -18.85
N VAL A 36 -5.33 16.87 -19.63
CA VAL A 36 -4.85 16.38 -20.93
C VAL A 36 -4.78 17.51 -21.97
N GLY A 37 -5.66 18.51 -21.85
CA GLY A 37 -5.66 19.71 -22.68
C GLY A 37 -4.39 20.54 -22.54
N LYS A 38 -3.80 20.62 -21.33
CA LYS A 38 -2.48 21.23 -21.10
C LYS A 38 -1.35 20.53 -21.88
N LYS A 39 -1.57 19.28 -22.31
CA LYS A 39 -0.65 18.50 -23.16
C LYS A 39 -1.02 18.53 -24.65
N GLY A 40 -1.94 19.40 -25.05
CA GLY A 40 -2.38 19.56 -26.44
C GLY A 40 -3.36 18.47 -26.91
N ILE A 41 -3.92 17.67 -26.00
CA ILE A 41 -4.88 16.63 -26.34
C ILE A 41 -6.30 17.21 -26.29
N THR A 42 -7.03 17.07 -27.40
CA THR A 42 -8.43 17.53 -27.45
C THR A 42 -9.35 16.59 -26.68
N ARG A 43 -10.52 17.09 -26.27
CA ARG A 43 -11.55 16.29 -25.60
C ARG A 43 -11.95 15.08 -26.44
N GLU A 44 -12.19 15.30 -27.73
CA GLU A 44 -12.59 14.26 -28.67
C GLU A 44 -11.53 13.17 -28.79
N SER A 45 -10.25 13.57 -28.84
CA SER A 45 -9.12 12.64 -28.92
C SER A 45 -8.97 11.83 -27.63
N TRP A 46 -9.12 12.47 -26.47
CA TRP A 46 -9.06 11.80 -25.18
C TRP A 46 -10.21 10.80 -24.98
N ASP A 47 -11.43 11.19 -25.31
CA ASP A 47 -12.60 10.31 -25.18
C ASP A 47 -12.52 9.13 -26.16
N ALA A 48 -12.09 9.38 -27.40
CA ALA A 48 -11.85 8.31 -28.39
C ALA A 48 -10.74 7.35 -27.94
N ALA A 49 -9.63 7.86 -27.40
CA ALA A 49 -8.54 7.03 -26.88
C ALA A 49 -8.98 6.20 -25.68
N LYS A 50 -9.68 6.79 -24.69
CA LYS A 50 -10.27 6.04 -23.58
C LYS A 50 -11.15 4.91 -24.10
N ALA A 51 -12.13 5.21 -24.93
CA ALA A 51 -13.07 4.21 -25.46
C ALA A 51 -12.34 3.10 -26.25
N GLY A 52 -11.38 3.46 -27.09
CA GLY A 52 -10.66 2.50 -27.91
C GLY A 52 -9.70 1.61 -27.10
N TRP A 53 -8.94 2.15 -26.14
CA TRP A 53 -8.05 1.36 -25.30
C TRP A 53 -8.85 0.45 -24.36
N THR A 54 -9.99 0.93 -23.86
CA THR A 54 -10.97 0.13 -23.11
C THR A 54 -11.43 -1.08 -23.92
N ALA A 55 -11.90 -0.85 -25.16
CA ALA A 55 -12.38 -1.92 -26.03
C ALA A 55 -11.28 -2.96 -26.28
N ARG A 56 -10.02 -2.52 -26.49
CA ARG A 56 -8.89 -3.45 -26.66
C ARG A 56 -8.52 -4.21 -25.38
N MET A 57 -8.71 -3.62 -24.21
CA MET A 57 -8.52 -4.31 -22.93
C MET A 57 -9.68 -5.27 -22.59
N GLN A 58 -10.86 -5.08 -23.17
CA GLN A 58 -12.01 -6.00 -23.01
C GLN A 58 -12.01 -7.14 -24.03
N ASP A 59 -11.39 -6.94 -25.20
CA ASP A 59 -11.28 -7.96 -26.22
C ASP A 59 -10.44 -9.13 -25.72
N MET A 60 -11.05 -10.32 -25.57
CA MET A 60 -10.39 -11.52 -25.06
C MET A 60 -9.14 -11.91 -25.87
N SER A 61 -9.08 -11.57 -27.15
CA SER A 61 -7.94 -11.88 -28.02
C SER A 61 -6.76 -10.93 -27.83
N LEU A 62 -7.01 -9.70 -27.36
CA LEU A 62 -6.01 -8.63 -27.24
C LEU A 62 -5.69 -8.26 -25.79
N MET A 63 -6.59 -8.53 -24.85
CA MET A 63 -6.52 -8.15 -23.44
C MET A 63 -5.15 -8.46 -22.84
N GLY A 64 -4.67 -9.70 -22.97
CA GLY A 64 -3.39 -10.13 -22.40
C GLY A 64 -2.21 -9.32 -22.94
N GLN A 65 -2.19 -9.03 -24.24
CA GLN A 65 -1.09 -8.34 -24.89
C GLN A 65 -1.06 -6.84 -24.57
N VAL A 66 -2.23 -6.20 -24.52
CA VAL A 66 -2.36 -4.77 -24.21
C VAL A 66 -2.14 -4.53 -22.72
N ALA A 67 -2.72 -5.35 -21.84
CA ALA A 67 -2.56 -5.21 -20.39
C ALA A 67 -1.12 -5.43 -19.93
N MET A 68 -0.42 -6.46 -20.45
CA MET A 68 0.98 -6.72 -20.11
C MET A 68 1.91 -5.57 -20.51
N ARG A 69 1.58 -4.82 -21.58
CA ARG A 69 2.37 -3.67 -22.01
C ARG A 69 1.96 -2.38 -21.30
N TYR A 70 0.67 -2.18 -21.04
CA TYR A 70 0.15 -1.00 -20.37
C TYR A 70 0.61 -0.89 -18.92
N MET A 71 0.54 -1.98 -18.14
CA MET A 71 0.85 -1.95 -16.71
C MET A 71 2.24 -1.38 -16.37
N PRO A 72 3.36 -1.84 -16.97
CA PRO A 72 4.67 -1.27 -16.67
C PRO A 72 4.79 0.20 -17.12
N LEU A 73 4.15 0.59 -18.22
CA LEU A 73 4.14 1.98 -18.70
C LEU A 73 3.39 2.90 -17.72
N TYR A 74 2.24 2.46 -17.24
CA TYR A 74 1.43 3.20 -16.27
C TYR A 74 2.17 3.34 -14.93
N GLN A 75 2.79 2.26 -14.44
CA GLN A 75 3.61 2.30 -13.22
C GLN A 75 4.82 3.23 -13.36
N ALA A 76 5.50 3.20 -14.52
CA ALA A 76 6.59 4.13 -14.80
C ALA A 76 6.11 5.59 -14.85
N ALA A 77 4.94 5.84 -15.44
CA ALA A 77 4.33 7.16 -15.48
C ALA A 77 3.90 7.66 -14.09
N LEU A 78 3.30 6.80 -13.26
CA LEU A 78 2.99 7.12 -11.87
C LEU A 78 4.26 7.39 -11.05
N ALA A 79 5.33 6.61 -11.26
CA ALA A 79 6.61 6.87 -10.63
C ALA A 79 7.17 8.23 -11.05
N LYS A 80 7.12 8.58 -12.34
CA LYS A 80 7.53 9.89 -12.84
C LYS A 80 6.67 11.03 -12.25
N LYS A 81 5.35 10.87 -12.20
CA LYS A 81 4.39 11.85 -11.66
C LYS A 81 4.60 12.09 -10.17
N SER A 82 4.82 11.04 -9.39
CA SER A 82 5.05 11.13 -7.93
C SER A 82 6.42 11.73 -7.56
N GLY A 83 7.27 12.02 -8.56
CA GLY A 83 8.66 12.46 -8.37
C GLY A 83 9.62 11.32 -8.04
N GLY A 84 9.18 10.07 -8.23
CA GLY A 84 9.82 8.87 -7.73
C GLY A 84 9.27 8.45 -6.38
N LYS A 85 9.54 7.19 -5.98
CA LYS A 85 9.16 6.70 -4.65
C LYS A 85 9.85 7.58 -3.60
N PRO A 86 9.12 8.21 -2.67
CA PRO A 86 9.73 8.95 -1.57
C PRO A 86 10.63 7.99 -0.80
N GLN A 87 11.91 8.34 -0.71
CA GLN A 87 12.92 7.64 0.06
C GLN A 87 13.20 8.44 1.31
N VAL A 88 13.22 7.75 2.44
CA VAL A 88 13.66 8.26 3.74
C VAL A 88 14.62 7.25 4.35
N THR A 89 15.57 7.73 5.13
CA THR A 89 16.47 6.92 5.95
C THR A 89 15.72 6.25 7.11
N PHE A 90 16.38 5.30 7.78
CA PHE A 90 15.76 4.57 8.90
C PHE A 90 15.42 5.53 10.05
N GLU A 91 16.36 6.43 10.36
CA GLU A 91 16.24 7.42 11.42
C GLU A 91 15.10 8.40 11.15
N GLU A 92 14.90 8.77 9.88
CA GLU A 92 13.79 9.60 9.43
C GLU A 92 12.46 8.86 9.51
N TYR A 93 12.41 7.58 9.13
CA TYR A 93 11.20 6.77 9.28
C TYR A 93 10.81 6.59 10.76
N VAL A 94 11.78 6.40 11.65
CA VAL A 94 11.58 6.41 13.11
C VAL A 94 11.05 7.77 13.58
N ALA A 95 11.62 8.88 13.09
CA ALA A 95 11.17 10.22 13.42
C ALA A 95 9.70 10.44 13.05
N MET A 96 9.34 10.09 11.82
CA MET A 96 7.96 10.19 11.32
C MET A 96 7.00 9.30 12.09
N SER A 97 7.39 8.06 12.39
CA SER A 97 6.56 7.11 13.14
C SER A 97 6.32 7.56 14.58
N GLY A 98 7.37 8.09 15.24
CA GLY A 98 7.27 8.69 16.58
C GLY A 98 6.38 9.93 16.59
N ALA A 99 6.54 10.82 15.60
CA ALA A 99 5.67 11.97 15.43
C ALA A 99 4.20 11.54 15.22
N ALA A 100 3.94 10.59 14.32
CA ALA A 100 2.59 10.07 14.08
C ALA A 100 1.94 9.50 15.35
N LYS A 101 2.72 8.85 16.22
CA LYS A 101 2.25 8.37 17.52
C LYS A 101 1.85 9.52 18.46
N ALA A 102 2.58 10.63 18.46
CA ALA A 102 2.37 11.75 19.38
C ALA A 102 1.28 12.73 18.92
N MET A 103 1.13 12.98 17.61
CA MET A 103 0.24 14.02 17.07
C MET A 103 -0.79 13.51 16.05
N SER A 104 -1.04 12.20 16.02
CA SER A 104 -1.78 11.50 14.96
C SER A 104 -1.06 11.48 13.61
N VAL A 105 -1.51 10.58 12.74
CA VAL A 105 -1.01 10.46 11.37
C VAL A 105 -1.32 11.74 10.59
N GLU A 106 -2.52 12.30 10.73
CA GLU A 106 -2.92 13.54 10.06
C GLU A 106 -2.05 14.73 10.48
N GLY A 107 -1.75 14.86 11.77
CA GLY A 107 -0.86 15.91 12.27
C GLY A 107 0.56 15.76 11.73
N MET A 108 1.08 14.53 11.68
CA MET A 108 2.38 14.21 11.11
C MET A 108 2.45 14.53 9.62
N LEU A 109 1.45 14.14 8.84
CA LEU A 109 1.37 14.42 7.40
C LEU A 109 1.35 15.93 7.13
N ALA A 110 0.57 16.68 7.91
CA ALA A 110 0.53 18.14 7.81
C ALA A 110 1.89 18.77 8.16
N PHE A 111 2.56 18.29 9.21
CA PHE A 111 3.87 18.80 9.64
C PHE A 111 4.96 18.56 8.59
N TYR A 112 5.07 17.34 8.07
CA TYR A 112 6.08 16.97 7.07
C TYR A 112 5.69 17.33 5.63
N LYS A 113 4.52 17.94 5.43
CA LYS A 113 3.96 18.28 4.11
C LYS A 113 3.90 17.05 3.19
N LEU A 114 3.46 15.93 3.75
CA LEU A 114 3.32 14.66 3.05
C LEU A 114 1.89 14.40 2.64
N SER A 115 1.73 13.77 1.48
CA SER A 115 0.45 13.16 1.14
C SER A 115 0.30 11.80 1.84
N MET A 116 -0.95 11.35 1.97
CA MET A 116 -1.24 10.00 2.48
C MET A 116 -0.61 8.89 1.61
N SER A 117 -0.53 9.15 0.30
CA SER A 117 0.13 8.26 -0.65
C SER A 117 1.63 8.15 -0.37
N ASP A 118 2.30 9.28 -0.13
CA ASP A 118 3.73 9.30 0.22
C ASP A 118 4.01 8.49 1.49
N TRP A 119 3.19 8.70 2.53
CA TRP A 119 3.32 7.94 3.78
C TRP A 119 3.11 6.45 3.58
N THR A 120 2.10 6.05 2.80
CA THR A 120 1.81 4.64 2.51
C THR A 120 2.98 3.98 1.78
N MET A 121 3.59 4.68 0.82
CA MET A 121 4.78 4.19 0.11
C MET A 121 5.99 4.05 1.03
N ILE A 122 6.27 5.07 1.86
CA ILE A 122 7.36 5.05 2.84
C ILE A 122 7.17 3.91 3.84
N ALA A 123 5.98 3.79 4.43
CA ALA A 123 5.67 2.78 5.42
C ALA A 123 5.72 1.36 4.83
N GLY A 124 5.23 1.17 3.60
CA GLY A 124 5.32 -0.11 2.90
C GLY A 124 6.76 -0.53 2.63
N ASP A 125 7.61 0.39 2.19
CA ASP A 125 9.05 0.12 1.97
C ASP A 125 9.75 -0.32 3.26
N TRP A 126 9.58 0.44 4.35
CA TRP A 126 10.21 0.09 5.64
C TRP A 126 9.61 -1.14 6.31
N SER A 127 8.31 -1.38 6.18
CA SER A 127 7.65 -2.60 6.69
C SER A 127 8.22 -3.86 6.02
N SER A 128 8.68 -3.75 4.77
CA SER A 128 9.36 -4.86 4.08
C SER A 128 10.82 -5.02 4.50
N LYS A 129 11.54 -3.93 4.81
CA LYS A 129 12.98 -3.94 5.14
C LYS A 129 13.27 -4.35 6.58
N ILE A 130 12.47 -3.89 7.54
CA ILE A 130 12.71 -4.13 8.97
C ILE A 130 12.80 -5.63 9.29
N PRO A 131 11.88 -6.50 8.81
CA PRO A 131 11.97 -7.93 9.10
C PRO A 131 13.14 -8.65 8.46
N LEU A 132 13.70 -8.11 7.36
CA LEU A 132 14.80 -8.73 6.62
C LEU A 132 16.15 -8.53 7.32
N ASP A 133 16.30 -7.47 8.12
CA ASP A 133 17.54 -7.16 8.85
C ASP A 133 17.23 -6.75 10.29
N MET A 134 16.73 -7.71 11.07
CA MET A 134 16.42 -7.52 12.49
C MET A 134 17.66 -7.16 13.33
N GLY A 135 18.87 -7.53 12.89
CA GLY A 135 20.11 -7.14 13.55
C GLY A 135 20.33 -5.63 13.49
N ARG A 136 20.02 -5.01 12.35
CA ARG A 136 20.12 -3.57 12.16
C ARG A 136 18.90 -2.79 12.65
N TYR A 137 17.69 -3.33 12.47
CA TYR A 137 16.43 -2.59 12.69
C TYR A 137 15.59 -3.09 13.87
N GLY A 138 16.04 -4.10 14.62
CA GLY A 138 15.28 -4.67 15.74
C GLY A 138 14.93 -3.66 16.84
N MET A 139 15.66 -2.55 16.92
CA MET A 139 15.39 -1.47 17.88
C MET A 139 14.29 -0.50 17.43
N PHE A 140 13.70 -0.68 16.24
CA PHE A 140 12.71 0.23 15.65
C PHE A 140 11.60 0.62 16.63
N GLY A 141 10.92 -0.36 17.24
CA GLY A 141 9.80 -0.09 18.16
C GLY A 141 10.19 0.77 19.36
N MET A 142 11.36 0.51 19.94
CA MET A 142 11.86 1.29 21.09
C MET A 142 12.25 2.72 20.67
N LEU A 143 12.90 2.89 19.51
CA LEU A 143 13.25 4.22 19.01
C LEU A 143 12.01 5.07 18.66
N VAL A 144 10.97 4.44 18.11
CA VAL A 144 9.67 5.10 17.86
C VAL A 144 9.00 5.51 19.17
N GLU A 145 9.03 4.66 20.19
CA GLU A 145 8.51 4.99 21.53
C GLU A 145 9.23 6.20 22.13
N GLN A 146 10.56 6.20 22.07
CA GLN A 146 11.39 7.28 22.59
C GLN A 146 11.10 8.60 21.87
N GLU A 147 11.01 8.57 20.55
CA GLU A 147 10.71 9.76 19.76
C GLU A 147 9.28 10.26 20.02
N GLY A 148 8.29 9.36 20.07
CA GLY A 148 6.91 9.71 20.36
C GLY A 148 6.76 10.35 21.74
N ALA A 149 7.42 9.79 22.77
CA ALA A 149 7.43 10.38 24.11
C ALA A 149 8.05 11.78 24.13
N ARG A 150 9.16 11.99 23.39
CA ARG A 150 9.81 13.29 23.29
C ARG A 150 8.90 14.34 22.64
N VAL A 151 8.21 13.98 21.56
CA VAL A 151 7.26 14.88 20.89
C VAL A 151 6.04 15.17 21.76
N ALA A 152 5.51 14.15 22.44
CA ALA A 152 4.38 14.31 23.38
C ALA A 152 4.71 15.23 24.57
N GLN A 153 5.97 15.30 24.99
CA GLN A 153 6.46 16.23 26.01
C GLN A 153 6.68 17.66 25.49
N GLY A 154 6.26 17.97 24.26
CA GLY A 154 6.40 19.30 23.65
C GLY A 154 7.70 19.50 22.88
N GLY A 155 8.52 18.46 22.71
CA GLY A 155 9.69 18.53 21.82
C GLY A 155 9.27 18.66 20.35
N PRO A 156 9.92 19.51 19.54
CA PRO A 156 9.58 19.63 18.12
C PRO A 156 9.92 18.34 17.38
N PRO A 157 9.11 17.81 16.44
CA PRO A 157 9.47 16.64 15.64
C PRO A 157 10.80 16.82 14.92
N LYS A 158 11.59 15.74 14.78
CA LYS A 158 12.86 15.83 14.06
C LYS A 158 12.63 16.16 12.59
N PRO A 159 13.48 17.00 11.97
CA PRO A 159 13.39 17.27 10.54
C PRO A 159 13.68 15.99 9.74
N VAL A 160 13.02 15.85 8.59
CA VAL A 160 13.16 14.71 7.69
C VAL A 160 13.39 15.23 6.27
N GLN A 161 14.34 14.62 5.56
CA GLN A 161 14.63 14.88 4.16
C GLN A 161 14.03 13.77 3.30
N ILE A 162 13.00 14.12 2.54
CA ILE A 162 12.30 13.16 1.69
C ILE A 162 12.86 13.29 0.29
N ALA A 163 13.77 12.40 -0.06
CA ALA A 163 14.32 12.34 -1.40
C ALA A 163 13.28 11.67 -2.31
N ARG A 164 12.73 12.42 -3.27
CA ARG A 164 11.90 11.83 -4.33
C ARG A 164 12.84 11.50 -5.47
N GLY A 165 12.98 10.20 -5.78
CA GLY A 165 13.90 9.69 -6.79
C GLY A 165 13.49 10.10 -8.21
N GLY A 166 13.70 11.36 -8.56
CA GLY A 166 13.75 11.86 -9.92
C GLY A 166 15.17 11.70 -10.45
N ASP A 167 15.31 10.91 -11.51
CA ASP A 167 16.52 10.66 -12.29
C ASP A 167 17.61 9.76 -11.67
N GLY A 168 17.96 8.72 -12.43
CA GLY A 168 19.03 7.75 -12.15
C GLY A 168 20.43 8.38 -12.25
N GLY A 169 20.73 9.31 -11.36
CA GLY A 169 22.07 9.78 -11.06
C GLY A 169 22.58 9.11 -9.80
N ALA A 170 23.24 7.98 -9.95
CA ALA A 170 24.08 7.43 -8.88
C ALA A 170 25.26 8.38 -8.63
N THR A 171 25.12 9.30 -7.70
CA THR A 171 26.25 9.99 -7.07
C THR A 171 26.26 9.63 -5.59
N GLY A 172 27.23 8.80 -5.21
CA GLY A 172 27.48 8.41 -3.83
C GLY A 172 27.77 9.63 -2.97
N GLY A 173 26.78 10.04 -2.19
CA GLY A 173 26.96 10.86 -1.01
C GLY A 173 26.93 9.95 0.20
N GLN A 174 28.07 9.78 0.87
CA GLN A 174 28.12 9.16 2.20
C GLN A 174 27.15 9.88 3.15
N PRO A 175 26.53 9.19 4.11
CA PRO A 175 25.74 9.86 5.14
C PRO A 175 26.67 10.78 5.95
N GLN A 176 26.42 12.08 5.84
CA GLN A 176 27.05 13.10 6.63
C GLN A 176 26.58 12.89 8.08
N GLN A 177 27.47 12.35 8.91
CA GLN A 177 27.21 12.13 10.34
C GLN A 177 26.84 13.48 10.98
N ALA A 178 25.58 13.60 11.40
CA ALA A 178 25.14 14.69 12.24
C ALA A 178 25.92 14.62 13.56
N GLN A 179 26.66 15.70 13.79
CA GLN A 179 27.64 15.91 14.82
C GLN A 179 26.97 16.07 16.19
N GLY A 180 27.36 15.21 17.13
CA GLY A 180 27.38 15.46 18.58
C GLY A 180 26.03 15.66 19.30
N TYR A 181 25.49 14.58 19.88
CA TYR A 181 24.62 14.68 21.05
C TYR A 181 25.27 13.98 22.25
N PRO A 182 25.33 14.61 23.44
CA PRO A 182 25.81 13.96 24.65
C PRO A 182 24.83 12.87 25.09
N GLN A 183 25.32 11.64 25.24
CA GLN A 183 24.55 10.57 25.88
C GLN A 183 24.41 10.84 27.39
N PRO A 184 23.19 10.84 27.95
CA PRO A 184 23.01 10.69 29.39
C PRO A 184 23.44 9.28 29.80
N GLY A 185 24.40 9.20 30.72
CA GLY A 185 24.90 7.94 31.25
C GLY A 185 23.79 7.13 31.93
N TYR A 186 23.57 5.92 31.45
CA TYR A 186 22.70 4.95 32.12
C TYR A 186 23.47 4.26 33.26
N PRO A 187 22.85 4.05 34.43
CA PRO A 187 23.44 3.22 35.47
C PRO A 187 23.50 1.75 35.04
N GLN A 188 24.66 1.12 35.28
CA GLN A 188 24.85 -0.33 35.11
C GLN A 188 23.85 -1.11 35.98
N GLN A 189 23.09 -2.02 35.37
CA GLN A 189 22.31 -3.00 36.11
C GLN A 189 23.21 -4.19 36.51
N PRO A 190 23.03 -4.75 37.73
CA PRO A 190 23.80 -5.91 38.17
C PRO A 190 23.40 -7.20 37.46
N GLN A 191 24.42 -8.02 37.33
CA GLN A 191 24.53 -9.32 36.71
C GLN A 191 23.75 -10.42 37.46
N GLY A 192 23.03 -11.26 36.70
CA GLY A 192 22.71 -12.64 37.10
C GLY A 192 21.26 -12.92 37.53
N TYR A 193 20.47 -13.47 36.61
CA TYR A 193 19.38 -14.39 36.94
C TYR A 193 19.44 -15.62 36.01
N PRO A 194 19.38 -16.85 36.55
CA PRO A 194 19.34 -18.07 35.75
C PRO A 194 17.97 -18.26 35.09
N GLN A 195 17.95 -18.63 33.80
CA GLN A 195 16.73 -19.01 33.08
C GLN A 195 16.22 -20.39 33.52
N PRO A 196 14.93 -20.55 33.83
CA PRO A 196 14.26 -21.85 33.93
C PRO A 196 13.98 -22.44 32.54
N GLY A 197 14.35 -23.71 32.35
CA GLY A 197 14.11 -24.45 31.11
C GLY A 197 12.62 -24.71 30.86
N TYR A 198 12.18 -24.49 29.61
CA TYR A 198 10.84 -24.82 29.16
C TYR A 198 10.73 -26.33 28.83
N PRO A 199 9.65 -27.02 29.27
CA PRO A 199 9.39 -28.40 28.87
C PRO A 199 8.90 -28.49 27.41
N GLN A 200 9.36 -29.52 26.69
CA GLN A 200 8.92 -29.83 25.34
C GLN A 200 7.44 -30.24 25.31
N GLN A 201 6.68 -29.70 24.35
CA GLN A 201 5.29 -30.11 24.10
C GLN A 201 5.22 -31.39 23.24
N PRO A 202 4.36 -32.37 23.61
CA PRO A 202 4.07 -33.55 22.81
C PRO A 202 3.33 -33.25 21.49
N GLY A 203 3.62 -34.05 20.47
CA GLY A 203 3.18 -33.88 19.08
C GLY A 203 1.68 -33.94 18.82
N TYR A 204 1.25 -33.17 17.81
CA TYR A 204 -0.10 -33.20 17.26
C TYR A 204 -0.31 -34.38 16.29
N PRO A 205 -1.52 -34.96 16.25
CA PRO A 205 -1.88 -36.01 15.29
C PRO A 205 -2.13 -35.46 13.87
N PRO A 206 -1.93 -36.29 12.82
CA PRO A 206 -2.12 -35.88 11.42
C PRO A 206 -3.59 -35.68 11.04
N GLN A 207 -3.90 -34.61 10.30
CA GLN A 207 -5.23 -34.35 9.72
C GLN A 207 -5.46 -35.17 8.43
N PRO A 208 -6.70 -35.70 8.20
CA PRO A 208 -7.08 -36.40 6.97
C PRO A 208 -7.15 -35.49 5.73
N GLY A 209 -6.72 -36.02 4.59
CA GLY A 209 -6.54 -35.31 3.33
C GLY A 209 -7.81 -34.82 2.62
N TYR A 210 -7.64 -33.72 1.90
CA TYR A 210 -8.58 -33.21 0.90
C TYR A 210 -8.03 -33.44 -0.52
N PRO A 211 -8.92 -33.66 -1.51
CA PRO A 211 -8.56 -34.15 -2.84
C PRO A 211 -7.90 -33.10 -3.77
N GLN A 212 -7.24 -33.68 -4.76
CA GLN A 212 -6.34 -33.12 -5.78
C GLN A 212 -6.85 -31.91 -6.59
N GLN A 213 -5.85 -31.11 -6.96
CA GLN A 213 -5.84 -29.98 -7.88
C GLN A 213 -6.43 -30.29 -9.27
N VAL A 214 -7.14 -29.31 -9.82
CA VAL A 214 -7.40 -29.16 -11.26
C VAL A 214 -6.69 -27.88 -11.75
N PRO A 215 -6.08 -27.83 -12.95
CA PRO A 215 -5.12 -26.78 -13.31
C PRO A 215 -5.74 -25.38 -13.44
N ALA A 216 -5.11 -24.41 -12.76
CA ALA A 216 -5.59 -23.06 -12.49
C ALA A 216 -5.42 -22.03 -13.64
N PHE A 217 -5.43 -22.43 -14.91
CA PHE A 217 -5.11 -21.49 -16.01
C PHE A 217 -6.31 -21.00 -16.85
N GLN A 218 -7.53 -21.52 -16.64
CA GLN A 218 -8.70 -21.16 -17.48
C GLN A 218 -9.82 -20.37 -16.77
N VAL A 219 -9.87 -20.29 -15.44
CA VAL A 219 -10.97 -19.60 -14.74
C VAL A 219 -10.72 -18.08 -14.58
N GLN A 220 -9.48 -17.63 -14.76
CA GLN A 220 -9.12 -16.22 -14.56
C GLN A 220 -9.47 -15.31 -15.76
N ALA A 221 -9.73 -15.89 -16.94
CA ALA A 221 -10.09 -15.14 -18.15
C ALA A 221 -11.59 -14.77 -18.19
N ALA A 222 -12.47 -15.58 -17.59
CA ALA A 222 -13.91 -15.35 -17.62
C ALA A 222 -14.37 -14.25 -16.62
N ASN A 223 -13.72 -14.15 -15.46
CA ASN A 223 -14.04 -13.14 -14.45
C ASN A 223 -13.44 -11.75 -14.75
N LEU A 224 -12.43 -11.66 -15.62
CA LEU A 224 -11.94 -10.35 -16.10
C LEU A 224 -12.89 -9.74 -17.14
N GLY A 225 -13.51 -10.55 -18.01
CA GLY A 225 -14.40 -10.04 -19.07
C GLY A 225 -15.65 -9.31 -18.55
N ALA A 226 -16.25 -9.77 -17.45
CA ALA A 226 -17.41 -9.11 -16.84
C ALA A 226 -17.05 -7.92 -15.93
N ALA A 227 -15.83 -7.92 -15.38
CA ALA A 227 -15.33 -6.89 -14.48
C ALA A 227 -14.58 -5.76 -15.19
N VAL A 228 -14.47 -5.75 -16.52
CA VAL A 228 -13.80 -4.66 -17.29
C VAL A 228 -14.83 -3.72 -17.96
N GLY A 229 -16.09 -4.17 -18.13
CA GLY A 229 -17.19 -3.43 -18.78
C GLY A 229 -17.65 -2.16 -18.05
N GLY A 230 -17.62 -2.16 -16.71
CA GLY A 230 -18.00 -1.02 -15.85
C GLY A 230 -16.82 -0.36 -15.13
N ALA A 231 -15.59 -0.66 -15.56
CA ALA A 231 -14.44 -0.71 -14.66
C ALA A 231 -13.23 0.11 -15.05
N LEU A 232 -13.36 1.05 -15.97
CA LEU A 232 -12.44 2.20 -15.96
C LEU A 232 -12.76 3.21 -14.86
N GLY A 233 -13.96 3.11 -14.26
CA GLY A 233 -14.24 3.66 -12.93
C GLY A 233 -13.78 2.76 -11.77
N SER A 234 -13.42 1.49 -12.00
CA SER A 234 -13.08 0.52 -10.94
C SER A 234 -11.65 -0.03 -10.99
N PHE A 235 -10.80 0.48 -11.89
CA PHE A 235 -9.34 0.29 -11.77
C PHE A 235 -8.82 0.95 -10.48
N GLY A 236 -9.49 2.01 -10.03
CA GLY A 236 -9.32 2.58 -8.69
C GLY A 236 -9.69 1.61 -7.58
N SER A 237 -10.81 0.87 -7.67
CA SER A 237 -11.30 -0.02 -6.59
C SER A 237 -10.43 -1.27 -6.35
N ALA A 238 -9.76 -1.77 -7.39
CA ALA A 238 -8.84 -2.91 -7.27
C ALA A 238 -7.45 -2.50 -6.70
N LEU A 239 -7.06 -1.23 -6.85
CA LEU A 239 -5.86 -0.67 -6.23
C LEU A 239 -6.16 -0.13 -4.81
N ASP A 240 -7.38 0.38 -4.59
CA ASP A 240 -7.91 0.86 -3.30
C ASP A 240 -8.03 -0.29 -2.27
N SER A 241 -8.32 -1.50 -2.74
CA SER A 241 -8.27 -2.72 -1.91
C SER A 241 -6.85 -3.13 -1.52
N PHE A 242 -5.82 -2.66 -2.24
CA PHE A 242 -4.42 -2.82 -1.85
C PHE A 242 -3.95 -1.68 -0.92
N ALA A 243 -4.36 -0.43 -1.20
CA ALA A 243 -4.05 0.75 -0.38
C ALA A 243 -4.68 0.71 1.03
N THR A 244 -5.90 0.15 1.14
CA THR A 244 -6.60 -0.03 2.43
C THR A 244 -5.87 -1.01 3.37
N SER A 245 -5.02 -1.89 2.84
CA SER A 245 -4.26 -2.86 3.64
C SER A 245 -3.00 -2.29 4.30
N ALA A 246 -2.52 -1.11 3.86
CA ALA A 246 -1.26 -0.52 4.30
C ALA A 246 -1.41 0.62 5.33
N VAL A 247 -2.65 1.09 5.56
CA VAL A 247 -2.96 2.15 6.53
C VAL A 247 -3.94 1.62 7.55
N GLY A 248 -3.48 0.88 8.56
CA GLY A 248 -4.16 0.68 9.86
C GLY A 248 -5.66 0.30 9.88
N GLY A 249 -6.29 -0.02 8.75
CA GLY A 249 -7.74 -0.13 8.62
C GLY A 249 -8.23 -1.53 8.89
N PHE A 250 -7.38 -2.52 8.62
CA PHE A 250 -7.64 -3.92 8.90
C PHE A 250 -6.29 -4.58 9.20
N ALA A 251 -5.91 -4.65 10.46
CA ALA A 251 -4.74 -5.41 10.93
C ALA A 251 -5.21 -6.47 11.94
N ALA A 252 -4.39 -7.50 12.19
CA ALA A 252 -4.67 -8.41 13.29
C ALA A 252 -4.72 -7.62 14.62
N GLY A 253 -5.77 -7.84 15.41
CA GLY A 253 -6.11 -7.09 16.61
C GLY A 253 -7.10 -5.93 16.38
N THR A 254 -7.37 -5.52 15.14
CA THR A 254 -8.29 -4.41 14.85
C THR A 254 -9.75 -4.81 15.12
N PRO A 255 -10.52 -4.04 15.91
CA PRO A 255 -11.96 -4.24 16.08
C PRO A 255 -12.73 -3.81 14.83
N VAL A 256 -13.62 -4.68 14.37
CA VAL A 256 -14.39 -4.50 13.12
C VAL A 256 -15.85 -4.86 13.30
N LEU A 257 -16.67 -4.47 12.33
CA LEU A 257 -18.05 -4.89 12.15
C LEU A 257 -18.14 -5.75 10.88
N VAL A 258 -18.62 -6.98 11.05
CA VAL A 258 -18.83 -7.94 9.95
C VAL A 258 -20.31 -7.94 9.57
N LEU A 259 -20.63 -7.63 8.31
CA LEU A 259 -21.95 -7.79 7.71
C LEU A 259 -22.21 -9.27 7.44
N TRP A 260 -23.32 -9.80 7.94
CA TRP A 260 -23.72 -11.20 7.75
C TRP A 260 -24.87 -11.34 6.75
N SER A 261 -25.23 -12.59 6.41
CA SER A 261 -26.27 -12.90 5.41
C SER A 261 -27.68 -12.47 5.82
N ASP A 262 -27.90 -12.18 7.11
CA ASP A 262 -29.14 -11.64 7.66
C ASP A 262 -29.24 -10.10 7.52
N GLY A 263 -28.22 -9.47 6.94
CA GLY A 263 -28.12 -8.01 6.82
C GLY A 263 -27.68 -7.29 8.10
N GLN A 264 -27.43 -8.02 9.19
CA GLN A 264 -26.97 -7.47 10.46
C GLN A 264 -25.45 -7.39 10.52
N ARG A 265 -24.94 -6.49 11.37
CA ARG A 265 -23.51 -6.30 11.59
C ARG A 265 -23.12 -6.78 12.97
N TYR A 266 -22.11 -7.64 13.02
CA TYR A 266 -21.63 -8.27 14.25
C TYR A 266 -20.22 -7.76 14.58
N PRO A 267 -19.95 -7.38 15.84
CA PRO A 267 -18.61 -6.98 16.26
C PRO A 267 -17.68 -8.20 16.24
N ALA A 268 -16.47 -8.00 15.75
CA ALA A 268 -15.42 -9.00 15.74
C ALA A 268 -14.03 -8.34 15.82
N THR A 269 -13.00 -9.15 15.98
CA THR A 269 -11.59 -8.72 15.92
C THR A 269 -10.86 -9.52 14.85
N ILE A 270 -10.11 -8.85 13.99
CA ILE A 270 -9.32 -9.54 12.97
C ILE A 270 -8.19 -10.30 13.68
N THR A 271 -7.98 -11.57 13.32
CA THR A 271 -6.89 -12.40 13.86
C THR A 271 -5.83 -12.71 12.81
N GLN A 272 -6.25 -12.87 11.55
CA GLN A 272 -5.37 -13.15 10.41
C GLN A 272 -5.91 -12.54 9.13
N MET A 273 -5.06 -12.41 8.12
CA MET A 273 -5.37 -11.82 6.81
C MET A 273 -4.74 -12.68 5.72
N GLY A 274 -5.45 -12.91 4.62
CA GLY A 274 -4.95 -13.71 3.52
C GLY A 274 -5.93 -13.80 2.36
N GLY A 275 -5.43 -13.70 1.12
CA GLY A 275 -6.24 -13.95 -0.09
C GLY A 275 -7.46 -13.04 -0.27
N GLY A 276 -7.42 -11.78 0.22
CA GLY A 276 -8.55 -10.85 0.17
C GLY A 276 -9.67 -11.15 1.17
N GLN A 277 -9.41 -12.04 2.14
CA GLN A 277 -10.31 -12.37 3.24
C GLN A 277 -9.65 -12.03 4.58
N TYR A 278 -10.49 -11.83 5.60
CA TYR A 278 -10.10 -11.55 6.98
C TYR A 278 -10.60 -12.68 7.87
N ASN A 279 -9.73 -13.27 8.69
CA ASN A 279 -10.16 -14.18 9.75
C ASN A 279 -10.61 -13.35 10.94
N CYS A 280 -11.89 -13.38 11.25
CA CYS A 280 -12.51 -12.57 12.31
C CYS A 280 -12.90 -13.46 13.51
N ALA A 281 -12.41 -13.12 14.70
CA ALA A 281 -12.82 -13.71 15.98
C ALA A 281 -14.00 -12.93 16.57
N PHE A 282 -15.09 -13.63 16.83
CA PHE A 282 -16.33 -13.08 17.39
C PHE A 282 -16.34 -13.23 18.92
N PRO A 283 -17.16 -12.44 19.65
CA PRO A 283 -17.28 -12.53 21.11
C PRO A 283 -17.75 -13.90 21.64
N ASP A 284 -18.41 -14.70 20.80
CA ASP A 284 -18.84 -16.07 21.10
C ASP A 284 -17.69 -17.11 20.99
N GLY A 285 -16.47 -16.67 20.67
CA GLY A 285 -15.29 -17.51 20.50
C GLY A 285 -15.16 -18.14 19.10
N ARG A 286 -16.12 -17.92 18.20
CA ARG A 286 -16.07 -18.44 16.84
C ARG A 286 -15.08 -17.62 15.99
N GLN A 287 -14.37 -18.30 15.09
CA GLN A 287 -13.52 -17.66 14.09
C GLN A 287 -14.03 -18.00 12.68
N VAL A 288 -14.15 -16.98 11.83
CA VAL A 288 -14.65 -17.16 10.46
C VAL A 288 -13.85 -16.30 9.49
N TRP A 289 -13.50 -16.87 8.35
CA TRP A 289 -12.98 -16.12 7.21
C TRP A 289 -14.10 -15.38 6.47
N VAL A 290 -13.99 -14.06 6.42
CA VAL A 290 -14.97 -13.16 5.86
C VAL A 290 -14.36 -12.41 4.67
N PRO A 291 -15.05 -12.28 3.53
CA PRO A 291 -14.54 -11.52 2.40
C PRO A 291 -14.41 -10.03 2.74
N GLY A 292 -13.42 -9.36 2.17
CA GLY A 292 -13.11 -7.98 2.57
C GLY A 292 -14.26 -6.97 2.43
N HIS A 293 -15.17 -7.16 1.47
CA HIS A 293 -16.34 -6.28 1.29
C HIS A 293 -17.38 -6.40 2.40
N ALA A 294 -17.35 -7.47 3.21
CA ALA A 294 -18.26 -7.67 4.32
C ALA A 294 -17.70 -7.15 5.66
N VAL A 295 -16.47 -6.61 5.67
CA VAL A 295 -15.81 -6.10 6.88
C VAL A 295 -15.74 -4.56 6.83
N SER A 296 -16.08 -3.91 7.93
CA SER A 296 -16.01 -2.44 8.07
C SER A 296 -15.41 -2.06 9.43
N LEU A 297 -14.71 -0.92 9.49
CA LEU A 297 -14.15 -0.41 10.73
C LEU A 297 -15.26 -0.05 11.73
N ARG A 298 -15.06 -0.43 13.00
CA ARG A 298 -15.90 0.04 14.10
C ARG A 298 -15.46 1.48 14.45
N ARG A 299 -16.11 2.47 13.84
CA ARG A 299 -15.95 3.89 14.20
C ARG A 299 -16.60 4.18 15.55
#